data_AF-A0A7J4NSF2-F1
#
_entry.id   AF-A0A7J4NSF2-F1
#
_cell.length_a   1.000
_cell.length_b   1.000
_cell.length_c   1.000
_cell.angle_alpha   90.00
_cell.angle_beta   90.00
_cell.angle_gamma   90.00
#
_symmetry.space_group_name_H-M   'P 1'
#
loop_
_entity.id
_entity.type
_entity.pdbx_description
1 polymer ?
#
loop_
_entity_poly.entity_id
_entity_poly.type
_entity_poly.pdbx_seq_one_letter_code
_entity_poly.pdbx_strand_id
1 'polypeptide(L)' 'MTDLPEHGRFLHIAAEPGAGSTTLSLQLVHSGLKANGRVLWVGRDMPHPDRLSAVFGDLPVTA' A
#
# COMPACT_ATOMS: atom_id res chain seq x y z
N MET A 1 30.80 7.82 -1.43
CA MET A 1 29.83 6.71 -1.38
C MET A 1 28.63 7.27 -0.64
N THR A 2 27.54 7.58 -1.34
CA THR A 2 26.37 8.26 -0.77
C THR A 2 25.69 7.29 0.18
N ASP A 3 25.54 7.68 1.45
CA ASP A 3 24.76 6.90 2.42
C ASP A 3 23.36 6.66 1.85
N LEU A 4 23.00 5.39 1.69
CA LEU A 4 21.62 5.01 1.45
C LEU A 4 20.82 5.39 2.71
N PRO A 5 19.64 5.98 2.58
CA PRO A 5 18.83 6.34 3.74
C PRO A 5 18.64 5.13 4.64
N GLU A 6 18.78 5.33 5.96
CA GLU A 6 18.54 4.30 6.98
C GLU A 6 17.25 3.56 6.62
N HIS A 7 17.39 2.27 6.32
CA HIS A 7 16.30 1.51 5.77
C HIS A 7 15.11 1.52 6.74
N GLY A 8 14.02 2.18 6.34
CA GLY A 8 12.74 2.09 7.03
C GLY A 8 12.37 0.61 7.22
N ARG A 9 11.78 0.27 8.37
CA ARG A 9 11.43 -1.10 8.75
C ARG A 9 10.80 -1.85 7.56
N PHE A 10 11.45 -2.93 7.12
CA PHE A 10 10.97 -3.75 5.99
C PHE A 10 10.01 -4.84 6.48
N LEU A 11 8.88 -4.97 5.78
CA LEU A 11 7.91 -6.05 5.97
C LEU A 11 7.85 -6.88 4.69
N HIS A 12 8.17 -8.17 4.79
CA HIS A 12 8.00 -9.13 3.71
C HIS A 12 6.81 -10.05 4.01
N ILE A 13 5.88 -10.17 3.06
CA ILE A 13 4.72 -11.05 3.16
C ILE A 13 4.74 -12.02 1.98
N ALA A 14 4.95 -13.30 2.26
CA ALA A 14 4.78 -14.39 1.30
C ALA A 14 3.61 -15.25 1.77
N ALA A 15 2.56 -15.32 0.96
CA ALA A 15 1.34 -16.05 1.32
C ALA A 15 0.63 -16.56 0.06
N GLU A 16 -0.15 -17.62 0.24
CA GLU A 16 -0.96 -18.21 -0.83
C GLU A 16 -2.02 -17.23 -1.35
N PRO A 17 -2.48 -17.39 -2.60
CA PRO A 17 -3.63 -16.66 -3.12
C PRO A 17 -4.85 -16.80 -2.19
N GLY A 18 -5.51 -15.69 -1.88
CA GLY A 18 -6.67 -15.67 -0.98
C GLY A 18 -6.33 -15.52 0.51
N ALA A 19 -5.06 -15.61 0.92
CA ALA A 19 -4.64 -15.38 2.31
C ALA A 19 -4.77 -13.91 2.77
N GLY A 20 -5.17 -13.00 1.87
CA GLY A 20 -5.43 -11.60 2.20
C GLY A 20 -4.20 -10.67 2.14
N SER A 21 -3.04 -11.14 1.65
CA SER A 21 -1.82 -10.33 1.51
C SER A 21 -2.06 -9.02 0.76
N THR A 22 -2.74 -9.04 -0.39
CA THR A 22 -3.12 -7.83 -1.13
C THR A 22 -4.01 -6.90 -0.31
N THR A 23 -4.97 -7.46 0.44
CA THR A 23 -5.89 -6.65 1.26
C THR A 23 -5.15 -5.99 2.42
N LEU A 24 -4.23 -6.70 3.09
CA LEU A 24 -3.36 -6.13 4.11
C LEU A 24 -2.49 -5.01 3.54
N SER A 25 -1.85 -5.23 2.38
CA SER A 25 -1.05 -4.20 1.72
C SER A 25 -1.87 -2.95 1.40
N LEU A 26 -3.11 -3.09 0.93
CA LEU A 26 -4.01 -1.95 0.69
C LEU A 26 -4.35 -1.19 1.97
N GLN A 27 -4.54 -1.88 3.10
CA GLN A 27 -4.77 -1.22 4.41
C GLN A 27 -3.54 -0.45 4.90
N LEU A 28 -2.33 -0.95 4.63
CA LEU A 28 -1.09 -0.23 4.91
C LEU A 28 -0.96 1.03 4.04
N VAL A 29 -1.29 0.92 2.74
CA VAL A 29 -1.35 2.08 1.83
C VAL A 29 -2.34 3.12 2.36
N HIS A 30 -3.56 2.70 2.70
CA HIS A 30 -4.59 3.58 3.26
C HIS A 30 -4.11 4.32 4.50
N SER A 31 -3.52 3.58 5.45
CA SER A 31 -2.99 4.15 6.70
C SER A 31 -1.89 5.18 6.42
N GLY A 32 -0.99 4.89 5.49
CA GLY A 32 0.07 5.81 5.08
C GLY A 32 -0.47 7.09 4.45
N LEU A 33 -1.46 6.99 3.56
CA LEU A 33 -2.11 8.15 2.94
C LEU A 33 -2.91 8.97 3.97
N LYS A 34 -3.64 8.32 4.88
CA LYS A 34 -4.39 8.98 5.95
C LYS A 34 -3.50 9.76 6.92
N ALA A 35 -2.26 9.32 7.09
CA ALA A 35 -1.23 10.04 7.85
C ALA A 35 -0.57 11.20 7.06
N ASN A 36 -1.18 11.65 5.95
CA ASN A 36 -0.63 12.64 5.02
C ASN A 36 0.72 12.23 4.39
N GLY A 37 0.98 10.91 4.34
CA GLY A 37 2.13 10.33 3.67
C GLY A 37 1.90 10.15 2.17
N ARG A 38 2.93 9.65 1.48
CA ARG A 38 2.86 9.27 0.07
C ARG A 38 3.25 7.82 -0.08
N VAL A 39 2.58 7.12 -0.98
CA VAL A 39 2.80 5.69 -1.22
C VAL A 39 3.08 5.45 -2.69
N LEU A 40 4.12 4.65 -2.97
CA LEU A 40 4.39 4.11 -4.30
C LEU A 40 4.00 2.62 -4.30
N TRP A 41 3.01 2.26 -5.11
CA TRP A 41 2.68 0.86 -5.35
C TRP A 41 3.43 0.37 -6.58
N VAL A 42 4.27 -0.65 -6.40
CA VAL A 42 5.00 -1.30 -7.50
C VAL A 42 4.55 -2.76 -7.57
N GLY A 43 3.98 -3.14 -8.70
CA GLY A 43 3.52 -4.50 -8.95
C GLY A 43 3.27 -4.72 -10.44
N ARG A 44 3.17 -5.98 -10.84
CA ARG A 44 2.83 -6.33 -12.23
C ARG A 44 1.42 -5.90 -12.61
N ASP A 45 0.50 -6.03 -11.66
CA ASP A 45 -0.92 -5.76 -11.84
C ASP A 45 -1.43 -4.79 -10.77
N MET A 46 -2.40 -3.95 -11.16
CA MET A 46 -3.11 -3.07 -10.23
C MET A 46 -4.14 -3.89 -9.43
N PRO A 47 -4.32 -3.63 -8.13
CA PRO A 47 -5.41 -4.24 -7.37
C PRO A 47 -6.77 -3.91 -7.99
N HIS A 48 -7.73 -4.82 -7.82
CA HIS A 48 -9.07 -4.67 -8.40
C HIS A 48 -9.70 -3.32 -8.04
N PRO A 49 -10.26 -2.57 -8.99
CA PRO A 49 -10.79 -1.22 -8.75
C PRO A 49 -11.86 -1.19 -7.65
N ASP A 50 -12.79 -2.14 -7.64
CA ASP A 50 -13.82 -2.20 -6.58
C ASP A 50 -13.22 -2.36 -5.17
N ARG A 51 -12.08 -3.08 -5.04
CA ARG A 51 -11.39 -3.21 -3.76
C ARG A 51 -10.71 -1.89 -3.37
N LEU A 52 -10.14 -1.18 -4.34
CA LEU A 52 -9.59 0.15 -4.11
C LEU A 52 -10.68 1.12 -3.66
N SER A 53 -11.83 1.16 -4.33
CA SER A 53 -12.96 2.00 -3.94
C SER A 53 -13.49 1.66 -2.55
N ALA A 54 -13.60 0.36 -2.22
CA ALA A 54 -14.06 -0.07 -0.91
C ALA A 54 -13.08 0.30 0.22
N VAL A 55 -11.76 0.27 -0.04
CA VAL A 55 -10.73 0.55 0.99
C VAL A 55 -10.40 2.03 1.08
N PHE A 56 -10.43 2.77 -0.04
CA PHE A 56 -10.01 4.18 -0.12
C PHE A 56 -11.18 5.16 -0.16
N GLY A 57 -12.43 4.70 -0.06
CA GLY A 57 -13.62 5.53 -0.23
C GLY A 57 -13.78 6.67 0.78
N ASP A 58 -13.12 6.60 1.95
CA ASP A 58 -13.09 7.67 2.95
C ASP A 58 -11.90 8.64 2.80
N LEU A 59 -10.97 8.37 1.87
CA LEU A 59 -9.83 9.25 1.64
C LEU A 59 -10.23 10.44 0.76
N PRO A 60 -9.75 11.65 1.08
CA PRO A 60 -9.99 12.82 0.24
C PRO A 60 -9.30 12.63 -1.11
N VAL A 61 -10.01 12.98 -2.19
CA VAL A 61 -9.41 13.01 -3.54
C VAL A 61 -8.45 14.19 -3.59
N THR A 62 -7.16 13.92 -3.77
CA THR A 62 -6.19 14.95 -4.14
C THR A 62 -6.38 15.33 -5.60
N ALA A 63 -6.53 16.64 -5.86
CA ALA A 63 -6.67 17.25 -7.18
C ALA A 63 -5.34 17.27 -7.97
#